data_AF-A0A550H530-F1
#
_entry.id   AF-A0A550H530-F1
#
_cell.length_a   1.000
_cell.length_b   1.000
_cell.length_c   1.000
_cell.angle_alpha   90.00
_cell.angle_beta   90.00
_cell.angle_gamma   90.00
#
_symmetry.space_group_name_H-M   'P 1'
#
loop_
_entity.id
_entity.type
_entity.pdbx_description
1 polymer ?
#
loop_
_entity_poly.entity_id
_entity_poly.type
_entity_poly.pdbx_seq_one_letter_code
_entity_poly.pdbx_strand_id
1 'polypeptide(L)'
;MNQQHPRITREKKTIDKMVHIYCKAHHDFKGNKLCSECTEFREYAFLRLDRCPFQEEKSTCGKCLVHCYQPQMREKAKTIMRYSGPRMLLHSPRLAFQHIIDGRKKPLTLKEFKERKVKKSIQ
;
A
#
# COMPACT_ATOMS: atom_id res chain seq x y z
N MET A 1 -4.54 -20.20 -9.58
CA MET A 1 -4.44 -18.72 -9.50
C MET A 1 -4.74 -18.32 -8.06
N ASN A 2 -3.75 -17.87 -7.28
CA ASN A 2 -3.99 -17.43 -5.91
C ASN A 2 -4.97 -16.26 -5.91
N GLN A 3 -6.18 -16.48 -5.40
CA GLN A 3 -7.17 -15.43 -5.24
C GLN A 3 -6.62 -14.40 -4.25
N GLN A 4 -6.09 -13.28 -4.76
CA GLN A 4 -5.62 -12.17 -3.94
C GLN A 4 -6.82 -11.53 -3.24
N HIS A 5 -6.75 -11.42 -1.91
CA HIS A 5 -7.84 -10.87 -1.13
C HIS A 5 -8.16 -9.42 -1.55
N PRO A 6 -9.44 -9.00 -1.61
CA PRO A 6 -9.84 -7.65 -2.05
C PRO A 6 -9.11 -6.50 -1.34
N ARG A 7 -8.72 -6.71 -0.08
CA ARG A 7 -7.90 -5.75 0.70
C ARG A 7 -6.54 -5.49 0.04
N ILE A 8 -5.82 -6.54 -0.35
CA ILE A 8 -4.51 -6.42 -1.00
C ILE A 8 -4.65 -5.79 -2.38
N THR A 9 -5.67 -6.19 -3.15
CA THR A 9 -5.97 -5.56 -4.44
C THR A 9 -6.22 -4.06 -4.31
N ARG A 10 -6.95 -3.63 -3.27
CA ARG A 10 -7.19 -2.20 -3.00
C ARG A 10 -5.89 -1.47 -2.65
N GLU A 11 -5.05 -2.03 -1.78
CA GLU A 11 -3.76 -1.44 -1.42
C GLU A 11 -2.86 -1.28 -2.66
N LYS A 12 -2.80 -2.29 -3.54
CA LYS A 12 -2.07 -2.20 -4.81
C LYS A 12 -2.59 -1.07 -5.69
N LYS A 13 -3.92 -0.98 -5.87
CA LYS A 13 -4.56 0.11 -6.64
C LYS A 13 -4.26 1.49 -6.06
N THR A 14 -4.23 1.61 -4.72
CA THR A 14 -3.90 2.87 -4.06
C THR A 14 -2.45 3.27 -4.31
N ILE A 15 -1.50 2.35 -4.10
CA ILE A 15 -0.07 2.61 -4.37
C ILE A 15 0.13 2.97 -5.82
N ASP A 16 -0.44 2.20 -6.75
CA ASP A 16 -0.37 2.46 -8.19
C ASP A 16 -0.78 3.89 -8.54
N LYS A 17 -1.95 4.35 -8.07
CA LYS A 17 -2.41 5.71 -8.32
C LYS A 17 -1.53 6.77 -7.69
N MET A 18 -1.09 6.57 -6.45
CA MET A 18 -0.21 7.52 -5.78
C MET A 18 1.13 7.65 -6.52
N VAL A 19 1.70 6.55 -7.01
CA VAL A 19 2.94 6.57 -7.78
C VAL A 19 2.76 7.32 -9.10
N HIS A 20 1.64 7.12 -9.81
CA HIS A 20 1.36 7.86 -11.03
C HIS A 20 1.20 9.36 -10.78
N ILE A 21 0.48 9.75 -9.73
CA ILE A 21 0.32 11.17 -9.34
C ILE A 21 1.69 11.79 -9.04
N TYR A 22 2.53 11.10 -8.27
CA TYR A 22 3.86 11.58 -7.93
C TYR A 22 4.76 11.72 -9.15
N CYS A 23 4.84 10.66 -9.98
CA CYS A 23 5.68 10.60 -11.17
C CYS A 23 5.30 11.68 -12.17
N LYS A 24 3.99 11.90 -12.40
CA LYS A 24 3.49 12.95 -13.29
C LYS A 24 3.91 14.36 -12.88
N ALA A 25 4.07 14.59 -11.58
CA ALA A 25 4.38 15.91 -11.06
C ALA A 25 5.88 16.21 -10.90
N HIS A 26 6.72 15.18 -10.71
CA HIS A 26 8.14 15.38 -10.39
C HIS A 26 9.09 14.88 -11.47
N HIS A 27 8.64 14.01 -12.36
CA HIS A 27 9.49 13.36 -13.36
C HIS A 27 8.94 13.57 -14.77
N ASP A 28 9.76 13.24 -15.76
CA ASP A 28 9.41 13.20 -17.18
C ASP A 28 8.37 12.10 -17.45
N PHE A 29 7.10 12.38 -17.19
CA PHE A 29 5.98 11.47 -17.45
C PHE A 29 5.61 11.50 -18.93
N LYS A 30 6.43 10.84 -19.75
CA LYS A 30 6.24 10.75 -21.21
C LYS A 30 5.32 9.59 -21.56
N GLY A 31 4.31 9.85 -22.38
CA GLY A 31 3.45 8.82 -22.98
C GLY A 31 2.64 7.98 -21.97
N ASN A 32 2.20 8.59 -20.86
CA ASN A 32 1.44 7.90 -19.80
C ASN A 32 2.13 6.72 -19.12
N LYS A 33 3.47 6.63 -19.20
CA LYS A 33 4.25 5.58 -18.54
C LYS A 33 5.01 6.14 -17.34
N LEU A 34 5.10 5.34 -16.28
CA LEU A 34 5.97 5.64 -15.15
C LEU A 34 7.43 5.66 -15.60
N CYS A 35 8.25 6.52 -15.00
CA CYS A 35 9.70 6.44 -15.16
C CYS A 35 10.25 5.15 -14.52
N SER A 36 11.51 4.82 -14.80
CA SER A 36 12.18 3.63 -14.25
C SER A 36 12.12 3.58 -12.73
N GLU A 37 12.46 4.69 -12.05
CA GLU A 37 12.46 4.76 -10.59
C GLU A 37 11.07 4.52 -9.97
N CYS A 38 10.04 5.15 -10.55
CA CYS A 38 8.66 4.99 -10.06
C CYS A 38 8.13 3.58 -10.34
N THR A 39 8.56 2.97 -11.45
CA THR A 39 8.25 1.58 -11.80
C THR A 39 8.88 0.62 -10.79
N GLU A 40 10.17 0.80 -10.48
CA GLU A 40 10.89 -0.02 -9.50
C GLU A 40 10.22 0.04 -8.11
N PHE A 41 9.88 1.25 -7.63
CA PHE A 41 9.19 1.42 -6.35
C PHE A 41 7.83 0.70 -6.34
N ARG A 42 7.05 0.85 -7.42
CA ARG A 42 5.73 0.22 -7.55
C ARG A 42 5.83 -1.30 -7.52
N GLU A 43 6.75 -1.88 -8.29
CA GLU A 43 6.95 -3.32 -8.35
C GLU A 43 7.44 -3.88 -7.02
N TYR A 44 8.38 -3.17 -6.36
CA TYR A 44 8.81 -3.48 -5.01
C TYR A 44 7.62 -3.51 -4.03
N ALA A 45 6.78 -2.47 -4.05
CA ALA A 45 5.62 -2.38 -3.20
C ALA A 45 4.61 -3.52 -3.46
N PHE A 46 4.39 -3.88 -4.72
CA PHE A 46 3.49 -4.97 -5.10
C PHE A 46 4.00 -6.32 -4.61
N LEU A 47 5.30 -6.59 -4.78
CA LEU A 47 5.93 -7.81 -4.27
C LEU A 47 5.76 -7.96 -2.75
N ARG A 48 5.91 -6.85 -2.00
CA ARG A 48 5.69 -6.85 -0.54
C ARG A 48 4.22 -7.06 -0.17
N LEU A 49 3.29 -6.54 -0.96
CA LEU A 49 1.86 -6.74 -0.75
C LEU A 49 1.44 -8.19 -1.05
N ASP A 50 1.99 -8.80 -2.09
CA ASP A 50 1.73 -10.21 -2.44
C ASP A 50 2.17 -11.17 -1.34
N ARG A 51 3.29 -10.87 -0.70
CA ARG A 51 3.86 -11.68 0.39
C ARG A 51 3.42 -11.22 1.78
N CYS A 52 2.41 -10.36 1.89
CA CYS A 52 2.02 -9.82 3.18
C CYS A 52 1.41 -10.90 4.08
N PRO A 53 1.90 -11.14 5.31
CA PRO A 53 1.35 -12.17 6.19
C PRO A 53 -0.03 -11.81 6.76
N PHE A 54 -0.40 -10.52 6.74
CA PHE A 54 -1.65 -10.04 7.32
C PHE A 54 -2.83 -10.07 6.34
N GLN A 55 -2.59 -10.12 5.03
CA GLN A 55 -3.61 -10.20 3.97
C GLN A 55 -4.84 -9.31 4.22
N GLU A 56 -6.01 -9.89 4.49
CA GLU A 56 -7.26 -9.18 4.75
C GLU A 56 -7.23 -8.29 5.98
N GLU A 57 -6.46 -8.68 6.99
CA GLU A 57 -6.34 -7.99 8.26
C GLU A 57 -5.26 -6.89 8.22
N LYS A 58 -4.64 -6.69 7.06
CA LYS A 58 -3.62 -5.67 6.85
C LYS A 58 -4.17 -4.26 7.11
N SER A 59 -3.61 -3.60 8.14
CA SER A 59 -3.70 -2.15 8.33
C SER A 59 -2.81 -1.39 7.33
N THR A 60 -2.87 -0.06 7.32
CA THR A 60 -2.00 0.75 6.45
C THR A 60 -0.52 0.53 6.74
N CYS A 61 0.32 0.62 5.71
CA CYS A 61 1.77 0.35 5.85
C CYS A 61 2.46 1.19 6.93
N GLY A 62 2.04 2.44 7.13
CA GLY A 62 2.59 3.33 8.16
C GLY A 62 2.28 2.91 9.60
N LYS A 63 1.18 2.16 9.81
CA LYS A 63 0.78 1.65 11.13
C LYS A 63 0.99 0.14 11.26
N CYS A 64 1.51 -0.51 10.23
CA CYS A 64 1.60 -1.96 10.17
C CYS A 64 2.55 -2.47 11.26
N LEU A 65 2.15 -3.57 11.91
CA LEU A 65 2.89 -4.20 12.99
C LEU A 65 4.29 -4.64 12.57
N VAL A 66 4.47 -5.02 11.30
CA VAL A 66 5.76 -5.39 10.72
C VAL A 66 6.15 -4.39 9.65
N HIS A 67 7.37 -3.87 9.76
CA HIS A 67 7.95 -2.95 8.80
C HIS A 67 8.75 -3.71 7.75
N CYS A 68 8.07 -4.09 6.67
CA CYS A 68 8.64 -4.92 5.60
C CYS A 68 9.37 -4.14 4.50
N TYR A 69 9.38 -2.81 4.56
CA TYR A 69 10.06 -1.97 3.56
C TYR A 69 11.50 -1.73 3.99
N GLN A 70 12.44 -1.84 3.04
CA GLN A 70 13.80 -1.37 3.24
C GLN A 70 13.78 0.14 3.56
N PRO A 71 14.73 0.65 4.36
CA PRO A 71 14.74 2.06 4.80
C PRO A 71 14.61 3.05 3.65
N GLN A 72 15.37 2.86 2.57
CA GLN A 72 15.32 3.74 1.39
C GLN A 72 13.95 3.73 0.70
N MET A 73 13.38 2.53 0.45
CA MET A 73 12.05 2.38 -0.13
C MET A 73 10.94 2.93 0.78
N ARG A 74 11.12 2.87 2.10
CA ARG A 74 10.21 3.47 3.08
C ARG A 74 10.22 5.00 2.98
N GLU A 75 11.38 5.62 2.85
CA GLU A 75 11.44 7.08 2.66
C GLU A 75 10.81 7.49 1.33
N LYS A 76 11.07 6.75 0.25
CA LYS A 76 10.35 6.95 -1.03
C LYS A 76 8.83 6.84 -0.85
N ALA A 77 8.35 5.82 -0.13
CA ALA A 77 6.93 5.65 0.16
C ALA A 77 6.34 6.85 0.92
N LYS A 78 7.05 7.37 1.93
CA LYS A 78 6.61 8.56 2.68
C LYS A 78 6.53 9.79 1.77
N THR A 79 7.54 10.02 0.93
CA THR A 79 7.55 11.14 -0.02
C THR A 79 6.37 11.06 -0.98
N ILE A 80 6.15 9.89 -1.59
CA ILE A 80 5.04 9.65 -2.52
C ILE A 80 3.69 9.83 -1.80
N MET A 81 3.52 9.25 -0.61
CA MET A 81 2.27 9.36 0.16
C MET A 81 1.98 10.80 0.59
N ARG A 82 3.00 11.55 1.04
CA ARG A 82 2.85 12.95 1.48
C ARG A 82 2.40 13.85 0.35
N TYR A 83 2.97 13.67 -0.84
CA TYR A 83 2.60 14.45 -2.00
C TYR A 83 1.25 14.01 -2.58
N SER A 84 1.08 12.70 -2.78
CA SER A 84 -0.02 12.15 -3.58
C SER A 84 -1.29 11.94 -2.76
N GLY A 85 -1.18 11.75 -1.44
CA GLY A 85 -2.31 11.49 -0.55
C GLY A 85 -3.42 12.55 -0.67
N PRO A 86 -3.12 13.84 -0.42
CA PRO A 86 -4.11 14.93 -0.57
C PRO A 86 -4.65 15.04 -2.00
N ARG A 87 -3.78 14.81 -3.00
CA ARG A 87 -4.10 14.94 -4.44
C ARG A 87 -4.93 13.77 -4.98
N MET A 88 -4.88 12.61 -4.32
CA MET A 88 -5.64 11.43 -4.74
C MET A 88 -7.16 11.66 -4.66
N LEU A 89 -7.62 12.60 -3.82
CA LEU A 89 -9.03 13.02 -3.77
C LEU A 89 -9.53 13.56 -5.12
N LEU A 90 -8.68 14.29 -5.85
CA LEU A 90 -9.02 14.88 -7.14
C LEU A 90 -9.06 13.83 -8.27
N HIS A 91 -8.20 12.82 -8.19
CA HIS A 91 -8.11 11.79 -9.23
C HIS A 91 -9.01 10.58 -8.98
N SER A 92 -9.27 10.24 -7.72
CA SER A 92 -9.94 9.01 -7.34
C SER A 92 -10.57 9.12 -5.94
N PRO A 93 -11.66 9.91 -5.82
CA PRO A 93 -12.24 10.26 -4.52
C PRO A 93 -12.62 9.03 -3.70
N ARG A 94 -13.29 8.04 -4.30
CA ARG A 94 -13.67 6.80 -3.61
C ARG A 94 -12.46 6.05 -3.00
N LEU A 95 -11.36 5.92 -3.74
CA LEU A 95 -10.15 5.25 -3.23
C LEU A 95 -9.44 6.10 -2.17
N ALA A 96 -9.44 7.41 -2.33
CA ALA A 96 -8.90 8.34 -1.35
C ALA A 96 -9.63 8.28 -0.01
N PHE A 97 -10.97 8.33 -0.02
CA PHE A 97 -11.76 8.15 1.20
C PHE A 97 -11.48 6.80 1.87
N GLN A 98 -11.47 5.71 1.11
CA GLN A 98 -11.13 4.39 1.65
C GLN A 98 -9.74 4.36 2.28
N HIS A 99 -8.73 4.93 1.62
CA HIS A 99 -7.36 4.99 2.14
C HIS A 99 -7.27 5.81 3.44
N ILE A 100 -7.94 6.96 3.51
CA ILE A 100 -7.98 7.80 4.71
C ILE A 100 -8.66 7.06 5.87
N ILE A 101 -9.80 6.42 5.62
CA ILE A 101 -10.53 5.62 6.62
C ILE A 101 -9.66 4.46 7.11
N ASP A 102 -9.02 3.74 6.19
CA ASP A 102 -8.10 2.64 6.55
C ASP A 102 -6.91 3.16 7.36
N GLY A 103 -6.46 4.39 7.09
CA GLY A 103 -5.44 5.08 7.89
C GLY A 103 -5.88 5.40 9.32
N ARG A 104 -7.18 5.48 9.61
CA ARG A 104 -7.71 5.70 10.97
C ARG A 104 -7.86 4.41 11.79
N LYS A 105 -7.91 3.24 11.14
CA LYS A 105 -8.02 1.94 11.83
C LYS A 105 -6.79 1.66 12.70
N LYS A 106 -7.03 1.06 13.87
CA LYS A 106 -5.95 0.59 14.76
C LYS A 106 -5.27 -0.63 14.11
N PRO A 107 -3.94 -0.73 14.15
CA PRO A 107 -3.27 -1.94 13.69
C PRO A 107 -3.51 -3.09 14.65
N LEU A 108 -3.40 -4.32 14.14
CA LEU A 108 -3.40 -5.52 14.98
C LEU A 108 -2.19 -5.50 15.92
N THR A 109 -2.41 -5.99 17.13
CA THR A 109 -1.34 -6.34 18.07
C THR A 109 -0.75 -7.70 17.74
N LEU A 110 0.47 -7.99 18.24
CA LEU A 110 1.09 -9.31 18.10
C LEU A 110 0.24 -10.42 18.73
N LYS A 111 -0.43 -10.12 19.86
CA LYS A 111 -1.29 -11.07 20.56
C LYS A 111 -2.50 -11.44 19.69
N GLU A 112 -3.23 -10.44 19.20
CA GLU A 112 -4.40 -10.65 18.33
C GLU A 112 -4.02 -11.39 17.05
N PHE A 113 -2.89 -11.06 16.42
CA PHE A 113 -2.44 -11.74 15.21
C PHE A 113 -2.14 -13.23 15.46
N LYS A 114 -1.44 -13.54 16.56
CA LYS A 114 -1.16 -14.93 16.94
C LYS A 114 -2.43 -15.71 17.21
N GLU A 115 -3.34 -15.17 18.01
CA GLU A 115 -4.62 -15.81 18.35
C GLU A 115 -5.46 -16.13 17.11
N ARG A 116 -5.55 -15.19 16.17
CA ARG A 116 -6.32 -15.39 14.92
C ARG A 116 -5.65 -16.41 13.99
N LYS A 117 -4.32 -16.40 13.91
CA LYS A 117 -3.57 -17.39 13.11
C LYS A 117 -3.78 -18.81 13.64
N VAL A 118 -3.75 -18.99 14.97
CA VAL A 118 -4.03 -20.28 15.62
C VAL A 118 -5.47 -20.73 15.35
N LYS A 119 -6.46 -19.85 15.49
CA LYS A 119 -7.86 -20.19 15.16
C LYS A 119 -8.03 -20.65 13.71
N LYS A 120 -7.39 -19.96 12.75
CA LYS A 120 -7.42 -20.32 11.32
C LYS A 120 -6.70 -21.62 10.98
N SER A 121 -5.78 -22.11 11.82
CA SER A 121 -5.11 -23.40 11.59
C SER A 121 -5.85 -24.60 12.16
N ILE A 122 -6.84 -24.36 13.02
CA ILE A 122 -7.66 -25.41 13.68
C ILE A 122 -8.98 -25.63 12.93
N GLN A 123 -9.36 -24.70 12.06
CA GLN A 123 -10.53 -24.75 11.19
C GLN A 123 -10.15 -25.20 9.79
#